data_AF-A0A4Y7PPM4-F1
#
_entry.id   AF-A0A4Y7PPM4-F1
#
_cell.length_a   1.000
_cell.length_b   1.000
_cell.length_c   1.000
_cell.angle_alpha   90.00
_cell.angle_beta   90.00
_cell.angle_gamma   90.00
#
_symmetry.space_group_name_H-M   'P 1'
#
loop_
_entity.id
_entity.type
_entity.pdbx_description
1 polymer ?
#
loop_
_entity_poly.entity_id
_entity_poly.type
_entity_poly.pdbx_seq_one_letter_code
_entity_poly.pdbx_strand_id
1 'polypeptide(L)'
;DVRSIRPLWKRTLHELLEHATSSQSAFIVHLLTTTLILFSAVITVLETVTLFRSTSPGVWFGIETILVPLFTVEYISRAIAWSSSWGTLFSWFTSFFGIINLLAILPYYIEIALLVDTLSANFRFSILRTFRLLRIFRSFRGNTIVLECFYQTITIEVMYLSLKRSKHALLALRFCVVMFLIVFSTLLYFAERGYRDPILQAFMDVDGNPSHFPYHPSSQTTVRYDEITPRFILGRLIIIPLRVFGLLLIALPSFVLQRKFSIVREMMDGNHDKGVVCRFVSFSLMSLNVSVFSCFAAT
;
A
#
# COMPACT_ATOMS: atom_id res chain seq x y z
N ASP A 1 18.04 21.66 -13.95
CA ASP A 1 18.47 22.86 -13.22
C ASP A 1 17.34 23.89 -13.23
N VAL A 2 16.73 24.22 -12.10
CA VAL A 2 15.54 25.11 -12.04
C VAL A 2 15.84 26.49 -12.64
N ARG A 3 17.11 26.92 -12.61
CA ARG A 3 17.60 28.18 -13.19
C ARG A 3 17.58 28.21 -14.72
N SER A 4 17.45 27.07 -15.41
CA SER A 4 17.40 27.03 -16.87
C SER A 4 15.99 27.26 -17.44
N ILE A 5 14.96 27.35 -16.59
CA ILE A 5 13.57 27.55 -17.00
C ILE A 5 13.35 29.06 -17.27
N ARG A 6 13.19 29.44 -18.54
CA ARG A 6 12.66 30.75 -18.96
C ARG A 6 11.19 30.52 -19.36
N PRO A 7 10.19 31.36 -19.04
CA PRO A 7 10.11 32.67 -18.33
C PRO A 7 9.91 32.61 -16.79
N LEU A 8 10.02 33.76 -16.10
CA LEU A 8 9.97 33.91 -14.62
C LEU A 8 8.69 33.36 -13.98
N TRP A 9 7.51 33.64 -14.56
CA TRP A 9 6.23 33.18 -14.00
C TRP A 9 6.14 31.64 -13.96
N LYS A 10 6.75 30.97 -14.93
CA LYS A 10 6.79 29.50 -15.02
C LYS A 10 7.68 28.91 -13.93
N ARG A 11 8.79 29.58 -13.63
CA ARG A 11 9.67 29.21 -12.51
C ARG A 11 8.95 29.39 -11.17
N THR A 12 8.25 30.50 -10.97
CA THR A 12 7.43 30.71 -9.76
C THR A 12 6.34 29.65 -9.64
N LEU A 13 5.67 29.29 -10.74
CA LEU A 13 4.67 28.22 -10.75
C LEU A 13 5.27 26.85 -10.42
N HIS A 14 6.46 26.54 -10.95
CA HIS A 14 7.19 25.32 -10.63
C HIS A 14 7.61 25.28 -9.15
N GLU A 15 8.17 26.38 -8.62
CA GLU A 15 8.51 26.49 -7.19
C GLU A 15 7.27 26.40 -6.28
N LEU A 16 6.12 26.92 -6.72
CA LEU A 16 4.84 26.86 -6.00
C LEU A 16 4.25 25.43 -5.93
N LEU A 17 4.40 24.64 -6.99
CA LEU A 17 3.76 23.32 -7.13
C LEU A 17 4.67 22.15 -6.75
N GLU A 18 5.99 22.32 -6.85
CA GLU A 18 6.98 21.27 -6.59
C GLU A 18 7.57 21.39 -5.18
N HIS A 19 7.74 22.62 -4.66
CA HIS A 19 8.37 22.87 -3.38
C HIS A 19 7.42 23.55 -2.38
N ALA A 20 6.82 22.76 -1.50
CA ALA A 20 5.87 23.24 -0.49
C ALA A 20 6.45 24.26 0.51
N THR A 21 7.77 24.23 0.74
CA THR A 21 8.48 25.12 1.68
C THR A 21 8.99 26.40 1.04
N SER A 22 8.78 26.59 -0.27
CA SER A 22 9.29 27.77 -0.99
C SER A 22 8.62 29.08 -0.54
N SER A 23 7.33 29.02 -0.23
CA SER A 23 6.51 30.20 0.11
C SER A 23 5.26 29.79 0.90
N GLN A 24 4.67 30.75 1.63
CA GLN A 24 3.41 30.53 2.34
C GLN A 24 2.26 30.17 1.38
N SER A 25 2.24 30.74 0.17
CA SER A 25 1.27 30.40 -0.87
C SER A 25 1.47 28.98 -1.39
N ALA A 26 2.72 28.52 -1.56
CA ALA A 26 3.01 27.14 -1.93
C ALA A 26 2.43 26.18 -0.88
N PHE A 27 2.70 26.43 0.40
CA PHE A 27 2.18 25.61 1.48
C PHE A 27 0.65 25.50 1.45
N ILE A 28 -0.06 26.61 1.24
CA ILE A 28 -1.53 26.62 1.15
C ILE A 28 -2.02 25.81 -0.06
N VAL A 29 -1.40 25.96 -1.23
CA VAL A 29 -1.77 25.20 -2.43
C VAL A 29 -1.55 23.70 -2.20
N HIS A 30 -0.43 23.32 -1.60
CA HIS A 30 -0.14 21.93 -1.24
C HIS A 30 -1.11 21.37 -0.19
N LEU A 31 -1.50 22.17 0.81
CA LEU A 31 -2.50 21.78 1.80
C LEU A 31 -3.87 21.55 1.12
N LEU A 32 -4.33 22.50 0.30
CA LEU A 32 -5.61 22.42 -0.40
C LEU A 32 -5.66 21.19 -1.32
N THR A 33 -4.64 20.99 -2.15
CA THR A 33 -4.57 19.81 -3.05
C THR A 33 -4.56 18.49 -2.27
N THR A 34 -3.84 18.42 -1.15
CA THR A 34 -3.84 17.25 -0.27
C THR A 34 -5.22 16.99 0.34
N THR A 35 -5.91 18.02 0.83
CA THR A 35 -7.27 17.87 1.37
C THR A 35 -8.27 17.42 0.30
N LEU A 36 -8.15 17.91 -0.93
CA LEU A 36 -8.99 17.48 -2.05
C LEU A 36 -8.77 16.01 -2.42
N ILE A 37 -7.53 15.52 -2.37
CA ILE A 37 -7.21 14.11 -2.62
C ILE A 37 -7.83 13.22 -1.53
N LEU A 38 -7.65 13.59 -0.26
CA LEU A 38 -8.24 12.85 0.86
C LEU A 38 -9.77 12.83 0.78
N PHE A 39 -10.39 13.98 0.51
CA PHE A 39 -11.83 14.09 0.32
C PHE A 39 -12.31 13.19 -0.82
N SER A 40 -11.59 13.19 -1.95
CA SER A 40 -11.92 12.33 -3.06
C SER A 40 -11.76 10.84 -2.75
N ALA A 41 -10.75 10.44 -1.98
CA ALA A 41 -10.56 9.05 -1.59
C ALA A 41 -11.69 8.58 -0.66
N VAL A 42 -12.10 9.43 0.28
CA VAL A 42 -13.25 9.17 1.16
C VAL A 42 -14.52 8.99 0.34
N ILE A 43 -14.78 9.83 -0.66
CA ILE A 43 -15.92 9.68 -1.58
C ILE A 43 -15.88 8.34 -2.31
N THR A 44 -14.72 7.94 -2.85
CA THR A 44 -14.58 6.65 -3.54
C THR A 44 -14.85 5.47 -2.59
N VAL A 45 -14.38 5.55 -1.34
CA VAL A 45 -14.69 4.53 -0.33
C VAL A 45 -16.19 4.53 0.00
N LEU A 46 -16.81 5.70 0.19
CA LEU A 46 -18.24 5.82 0.47
C LEU A 46 -19.11 5.24 -0.66
N GLU A 47 -18.71 5.43 -1.92
CA GLU A 47 -19.38 4.82 -3.08
C GLU A 47 -19.35 3.28 -3.04
N THR A 48 -18.27 2.68 -2.50
CA THR A 48 -18.16 1.22 -2.38
C THR A 48 -18.99 0.62 -1.24
N VAL A 49 -19.30 1.41 -0.21
CA VAL A 49 -20.05 0.95 0.96
C VAL A 49 -21.50 0.64 0.58
N THR A 50 -21.96 -0.57 0.92
CA THR A 50 -23.30 -1.07 0.58
C THR A 50 -24.43 -0.21 1.13
N LEU A 51 -24.21 0.47 2.26
CA LEU A 51 -25.14 1.41 2.90
C LEU A 51 -25.52 2.58 1.97
N PHE A 52 -24.59 3.05 1.13
CA PHE A 52 -24.81 4.20 0.25
C PHE A 52 -25.11 3.81 -1.19
N ARG A 53 -25.31 2.52 -1.46
CA ARG A 53 -25.64 2.00 -2.80
C ARG A 53 -27.04 2.40 -3.27
N SER A 54 -27.93 2.82 -2.37
CA SER A 54 -29.27 3.33 -2.68
C SER A 54 -29.27 4.79 -3.15
N THR A 55 -28.17 5.52 -2.98
CA THR A 55 -28.03 6.89 -3.50
C THR A 55 -27.99 6.87 -5.03
N SER A 56 -28.62 7.87 -5.66
CA SER A 56 -28.71 7.90 -7.12
C SER A 56 -27.31 7.98 -7.76
N PRO A 57 -27.03 7.21 -8.83
CA PRO A 57 -25.76 7.29 -9.56
C PRO A 57 -25.41 8.71 -10.05
N GLY A 58 -26.43 9.54 -10.29
CA GLY A 58 -26.25 10.93 -10.71
C GLY A 58 -25.59 11.83 -9.65
N VAL A 59 -25.79 11.57 -8.36
CA VAL A 59 -25.12 12.34 -7.29
C VAL A 59 -23.63 12.04 -7.27
N TRP A 60 -23.26 10.75 -7.34
CA TRP A 60 -21.86 10.33 -7.42
C TRP A 60 -21.17 10.90 -8.66
N PHE A 61 -21.84 10.81 -9.81
CA PHE A 61 -21.34 11.40 -11.06
C PHE A 61 -21.19 12.92 -10.96
N GLY A 62 -22.11 13.62 -10.30
CA GLY A 62 -22.03 15.07 -10.08
C GLY A 62 -20.82 15.47 -9.21
N ILE A 63 -20.58 14.73 -8.13
CA ILE A 63 -19.42 14.94 -7.26
C ILE A 63 -18.11 14.70 -8.02
N GLU A 64 -18.03 13.62 -8.81
CA GLU A 64 -16.86 13.35 -9.66
C GLU A 64 -16.65 14.44 -10.70
N THR A 65 -17.74 14.94 -11.29
CA THR A 65 -17.70 16.01 -12.29
C THR A 65 -17.17 17.33 -11.75
N ILE A 66 -17.30 17.58 -10.44
CA ILE A 66 -16.70 18.76 -9.81
C ILE A 66 -15.22 18.50 -9.47
N LEU A 67 -14.90 17.31 -8.95
CA LEU A 67 -13.56 17.03 -8.45
C LEU A 67 -12.54 16.68 -9.55
N VAL A 68 -12.96 16.05 -10.65
CA VAL A 68 -12.04 15.68 -11.75
C VAL A 68 -11.47 16.91 -12.47
N PRO A 69 -12.26 17.95 -12.81
CA PRO A 69 -11.72 19.16 -13.40
C PRO A 69 -10.71 19.89 -12.52
N LEU A 70 -10.93 19.94 -11.20
CA LEU A 70 -9.95 20.51 -10.27
C LEU A 70 -8.61 19.77 -10.36
N PHE A 71 -8.68 18.44 -10.46
CA PHE A 71 -7.52 17.58 -10.60
C PHE A 71 -6.83 17.68 -11.96
N THR A 72 -7.57 17.92 -13.04
CA THR A 72 -6.98 18.15 -14.36
C THR A 72 -6.36 19.53 -14.48
N VAL A 73 -6.96 20.57 -13.91
CA VAL A 73 -6.33 21.90 -13.82
C VAL A 73 -4.99 21.80 -13.09
N GLU A 74 -4.95 21.11 -11.95
CA GLU A 74 -3.69 20.90 -11.24
C GLU A 74 -2.69 20.09 -12.07
N TYR A 75 -3.12 19.00 -12.73
CA TYR A 75 -2.25 18.19 -13.60
C TYR A 75 -1.66 19.01 -14.76
N ILE A 76 -2.50 19.80 -15.44
CA ILE A 76 -2.09 20.67 -16.54
C ILE A 76 -1.15 21.76 -16.01
N SER A 77 -1.42 22.35 -14.84
CA SER A 77 -0.53 23.34 -14.24
C SER A 77 0.87 22.77 -13.97
N ARG A 78 0.97 21.53 -13.48
CA ARG A 78 2.24 20.82 -13.30
C ARG A 78 2.94 20.52 -14.63
N ALA A 79 2.19 20.10 -15.64
CA ALA A 79 2.73 19.89 -16.99
C ALA A 79 3.28 21.19 -17.58
N ILE A 80 2.56 22.31 -17.41
CA ILE A 80 3.01 23.64 -17.83
C ILE A 80 4.27 24.05 -17.06
N ALA A 81 4.35 23.77 -15.75
CA ALA A 81 5.53 24.04 -14.93
C ALA A 81 6.78 23.36 -15.52
N TRP A 82 6.67 22.10 -15.91
CA TRP A 82 7.75 21.27 -16.45
C TRP A 82 8.06 21.50 -17.94
N SER A 83 7.17 22.18 -18.68
CA SER A 83 7.29 22.42 -20.13
C SER A 83 8.35 23.45 -20.54
N SER A 84 9.55 23.43 -19.96
CA SER A 84 10.65 24.34 -20.36
C SER A 84 11.16 24.04 -21.77
N SER A 85 11.07 22.78 -22.21
CA SER A 85 11.34 22.30 -23.56
C SER A 85 10.45 21.08 -23.86
N TRP A 86 10.23 20.77 -25.13
CA TRP A 86 9.42 19.60 -25.53
C TRP A 86 9.99 18.27 -24.98
N GLY A 87 11.32 18.16 -24.89
CA GLY A 87 11.99 16.98 -24.32
C GLY A 87 11.78 16.82 -22.81
N THR A 88 11.78 17.93 -22.05
CA THR A 88 11.55 17.88 -20.59
C THR A 88 10.10 17.58 -20.24
N LEU A 89 9.15 18.10 -21.04
CA LEU A 89 7.75 17.74 -20.92
C LEU A 89 7.54 16.24 -21.16
N PHE A 90 8.08 15.68 -22.24
CA PHE A 90 7.92 14.25 -22.53
C PHE A 90 8.57 13.36 -21.47
N SER A 91 9.74 13.77 -20.95
CA SER A 91 10.39 13.11 -19.81
C SER A 91 9.53 13.14 -18.54
N TRP A 92 8.76 14.22 -18.33
CA TRP A 92 7.85 14.31 -17.18
C TRP A 92 6.62 13.43 -17.37
N PHE A 93 6.02 13.40 -18.56
CA PHE A 93 4.87 12.52 -18.87
C PHE A 93 5.22 11.03 -18.74
N THR A 94 6.45 10.65 -19.08
CA THR A 94 6.95 9.27 -18.94
C THR A 94 7.50 8.96 -17.54
N SER A 95 7.57 9.95 -16.64
CA SER A 95 7.96 9.73 -15.25
C SER A 95 6.87 8.95 -14.50
N PHE A 96 7.29 8.17 -13.49
CA PHE A 96 6.37 7.38 -12.66
C PHE A 96 5.24 8.23 -12.06
N PHE A 97 5.56 9.43 -11.57
CA PHE A 97 4.58 10.34 -10.99
C PHE A 97 3.65 10.99 -12.02
N GLY A 98 4.18 11.34 -13.21
CA GLY A 98 3.37 11.83 -14.32
C GLY A 98 2.33 10.80 -14.75
N ILE A 99 2.75 9.53 -14.90
CA ILE A 99 1.87 8.41 -15.28
C ILE A 99 0.78 8.18 -14.24
N ILE A 100 1.11 8.14 -12.94
CA ILE A 100 0.12 7.93 -11.88
C ILE A 100 -0.92 9.05 -11.86
N ASN A 101 -0.48 10.30 -12.01
CA ASN A 101 -1.38 11.44 -12.02
C ASN A 101 -2.31 11.42 -13.25
N LEU A 102 -1.81 10.98 -14.41
CA LEU A 102 -2.63 10.78 -15.59
C LEU A 102 -3.64 9.64 -15.37
N LEU A 103 -3.19 8.51 -14.84
CA LEU A 103 -4.02 7.33 -14.58
C LEU A 103 -5.10 7.57 -13.51
N ALA A 104 -4.92 8.58 -12.65
CA ALA A 104 -5.90 9.01 -11.66
C ALA A 104 -7.09 9.80 -12.26
N ILE A 105 -6.88 10.52 -13.37
CA ILE A 105 -7.92 11.32 -14.04
C ILE A 105 -8.54 10.58 -15.24
N LEU A 106 -7.78 9.68 -15.87
CA LEU A 106 -8.17 8.90 -17.04
C LEU A 106 -9.51 8.16 -16.91
N PRO A 107 -9.84 7.50 -15.76
CA PRO A 107 -11.04 6.66 -15.67
C PRO A 107 -12.33 7.45 -15.92
N TYR A 108 -12.38 8.70 -15.44
CA TYR A 108 -13.54 9.58 -15.62
C TYR A 108 -13.72 10.02 -17.09
N TYR A 109 -12.64 10.40 -17.76
CA TYR A 109 -12.70 10.80 -19.17
C TYR A 109 -13.06 9.63 -20.09
N ILE A 110 -12.57 8.42 -19.79
CA ILE A 110 -12.97 7.21 -20.50
C ILE A 110 -14.45 6.92 -20.30
N GLU A 111 -14.96 7.06 -19.06
CA GLU A 111 -16.38 6.86 -18.77
C GLU A 111 -17.27 7.81 -19.59
N ILE A 112 -16.92 9.09 -19.66
CA ILE A 112 -17.64 10.08 -20.49
C ILE A 112 -17.54 9.74 -21.99
N ALA A 113 -16.35 9.41 -22.50
CA ALA A 113 -16.17 9.09 -23.91
C ALA A 113 -17.05 7.90 -24.34
N LEU A 114 -17.15 6.87 -23.48
CA LEU A 114 -17.99 5.69 -23.73
C LEU A 114 -19.49 5.95 -23.58
N LEU A 115 -19.89 7.02 -22.89
CA LEU A 115 -21.28 7.47 -22.78
C LEU A 115 -21.79 8.14 -24.06
N VAL A 116 -20.89 8.74 -24.87
CA VAL A 116 -21.24 9.50 -26.08
C VAL A 116 -21.45 8.61 -27.31
N ASP A 117 -20.69 7.52 -27.46
CA ASP A 117 -20.87 6.59 -28.57
C ASP A 117 -22.08 5.69 -28.33
N THR A 118 -22.96 5.50 -29.31
CA THR A 118 -24.24 4.76 -29.21
C THR A 118 -24.20 3.30 -29.71
N LEU A 119 -23.05 2.81 -30.17
CA LEU A 119 -22.90 1.49 -30.79
C LEU A 119 -22.43 0.38 -29.81
N SER A 120 -23.32 -0.58 -29.51
CA SER A 120 -23.14 -1.90 -28.84
C SER A 120 -23.28 -1.99 -27.30
N ALA A 121 -24.51 -2.22 -26.82
CA ALA A 121 -24.90 -2.22 -25.40
C ALA A 121 -24.28 -3.31 -24.50
N ASN A 122 -23.84 -4.46 -25.03
CA ASN A 122 -23.54 -5.63 -24.18
C ASN A 122 -22.07 -5.74 -23.72
N PHE A 123 -21.09 -5.31 -24.53
CA PHE A 123 -19.68 -5.26 -24.10
C PHE A 123 -19.40 -4.09 -23.14
N ARG A 124 -20.23 -3.05 -23.15
CA ARG A 124 -20.08 -1.82 -22.36
C ARG A 124 -20.22 -2.05 -20.86
N PHE A 125 -21.20 -2.84 -20.42
CA PHE A 125 -21.42 -3.05 -18.98
C PHE A 125 -20.25 -3.76 -18.29
N SER A 126 -19.53 -4.61 -19.02
CA SER A 126 -18.35 -5.32 -18.48
C SER A 126 -17.13 -4.39 -18.39
N ILE A 127 -16.88 -3.63 -19.45
CA ILE A 127 -15.74 -2.70 -19.53
C ILE A 127 -15.92 -1.51 -18.58
N LEU A 128 -17.11 -0.90 -18.54
CA LEU A 128 -17.44 0.17 -17.59
C LEU A 128 -17.30 -0.28 -16.13
N ARG A 129 -17.57 -1.56 -15.83
CA ARG A 129 -17.39 -2.13 -14.48
C ARG A 129 -15.91 -2.25 -14.12
N THR A 130 -15.05 -2.63 -15.06
CA THR A 130 -13.59 -2.66 -14.84
C THR A 130 -13.01 -1.27 -14.64
N PHE A 131 -13.53 -0.26 -15.35
CA PHE A 131 -13.09 1.12 -15.19
C PHE A 131 -13.36 1.72 -13.80
N ARG A 132 -14.40 1.25 -13.08
CA ARG A 132 -14.63 1.64 -11.68
C ARG A 132 -13.49 1.22 -10.75
N LEU A 133 -12.82 0.09 -11.02
CA LEU A 133 -11.64 -0.33 -10.24
C LEU A 133 -10.47 0.64 -10.44
N LEU A 134 -10.35 1.27 -11.62
CA LEU A 134 -9.31 2.24 -11.89
C LEU A 134 -9.47 3.52 -11.06
N ARG A 135 -10.64 3.79 -10.47
CA ARG A 135 -10.82 4.93 -9.55
C ARG A 135 -9.93 4.80 -8.30
N ILE A 136 -9.43 3.60 -7.97
CA ILE A 136 -8.43 3.41 -6.89
C ILE A 136 -7.13 4.18 -7.18
N PHE A 137 -6.74 4.31 -8.45
CA PHE A 137 -5.53 5.06 -8.86
C PHE A 137 -5.57 6.52 -8.44
N ARG A 138 -6.77 7.08 -8.26
CA ARG A 138 -6.96 8.43 -7.75
C ARG A 138 -6.49 8.60 -6.31
N SER A 139 -6.60 7.56 -5.47
CA SER A 139 -6.02 7.54 -4.13
C SER A 139 -4.48 7.44 -4.16
N PHE A 140 -3.91 6.87 -5.24
CA PHE A 140 -2.47 6.77 -5.41
C PHE A 140 -1.80 8.10 -5.81
N ARG A 141 -2.56 9.15 -6.14
CA ARG A 141 -2.06 10.51 -6.37
C ARG A 141 -1.35 11.11 -5.15
N GLY A 142 -1.76 10.73 -3.94
CA GLY A 142 -1.12 11.18 -2.69
C GLY A 142 0.35 10.76 -2.56
N ASN A 143 0.81 9.80 -3.38
CA ASN A 143 2.19 9.30 -3.38
C ASN A 143 3.18 10.23 -4.09
N THR A 144 2.89 11.52 -4.23
CA THR A 144 3.94 12.54 -4.45
C THR A 144 4.13 13.40 -3.19
N ILE A 145 3.09 13.65 -2.38
CA ILE A 145 3.17 14.53 -1.20
C ILE A 145 3.32 13.75 0.11
N VAL A 146 2.54 12.67 0.30
CA VAL A 146 2.84 11.67 1.34
C VAL A 146 4.23 11.13 1.05
N LEU A 147 4.55 10.99 -0.23
CA LEU A 147 5.84 10.56 -0.67
C LEU A 147 6.91 11.61 -0.40
N GLU A 148 6.78 12.92 -0.61
CA GLU A 148 7.77 13.92 -0.13
C GLU A 148 7.84 14.02 1.40
N CYS A 149 6.75 13.76 2.12
CA CYS A 149 6.75 13.69 3.59
C CYS A 149 7.39 12.39 4.12
N PHE A 150 7.34 11.31 3.33
CA PHE A 150 7.91 9.97 3.59
C PHE A 150 9.29 9.79 2.90
N TYR A 151 9.58 10.63 1.90
CA TYR A 151 10.79 10.91 1.09
C TYR A 151 11.17 12.36 1.42
N GLN A 152 11.47 12.64 2.68
CA GLN A 152 12.74 13.33 2.81
C GLN A 152 13.74 12.39 2.13
N THR A 153 14.18 12.65 0.89
CA THR A 153 14.89 11.70 0.00
C THR A 153 15.98 10.92 0.73
N ILE A 154 16.58 11.55 1.72
CA ILE A 154 17.44 11.00 2.76
C ILE A 154 16.85 9.72 3.39
N THR A 155 15.66 9.74 3.98
CA THR A 155 15.06 8.59 4.70
C THR A 155 14.89 7.32 3.87
N ILE A 156 14.56 7.44 2.58
CA ILE A 156 14.38 6.26 1.70
C ILE A 156 15.68 5.83 1.08
N GLU A 157 16.60 6.75 0.83
CA GLU A 157 17.98 6.42 0.51
C GLU A 157 18.64 5.69 1.71
N VAL A 158 18.48 6.19 2.93
CA VAL A 158 18.91 5.53 4.18
C VAL A 158 18.29 4.13 4.24
N MET A 159 16.98 4.00 4.02
CA MET A 159 16.27 2.73 4.11
C MET A 159 16.72 1.74 3.04
N TYR A 160 16.83 2.19 1.78
CA TYR A 160 17.32 1.38 0.67
C TYR A 160 18.76 0.93 0.88
N LEU A 161 19.64 1.84 1.30
CA LEU A 161 21.04 1.55 1.59
C LEU A 161 21.16 0.59 2.79
N SER A 162 20.33 0.77 3.82
CA SER A 162 20.23 -0.12 4.98
C SER A 162 19.82 -1.53 4.54
N LEU A 163 18.78 -1.65 3.71
CA LEU A 163 18.32 -2.93 3.16
C LEU A 163 19.38 -3.62 2.30
N LYS A 164 20.04 -2.86 1.42
CA LYS A 164 21.11 -3.37 0.55
C LYS A 164 22.30 -3.88 1.37
N ARG A 165 22.65 -3.17 2.45
CA ARG A 165 23.74 -3.55 3.36
C ARG A 165 23.34 -4.70 4.29
N SER A 166 22.07 -4.81 4.66
CA SER A 166 21.54 -5.89 5.50
C SER A 166 21.05 -7.10 4.71
N LYS A 167 21.23 -7.15 3.38
CA LYS A 167 20.71 -8.22 2.52
C LYS A 167 21.09 -9.62 3.01
N HIS A 168 22.34 -9.81 3.47
CA HIS A 168 22.82 -11.10 3.95
C HIS A 168 22.16 -11.50 5.28
N ALA A 169 21.99 -10.54 6.20
CA ALA A 169 21.31 -10.77 7.47
C ALA A 169 19.80 -11.05 7.27
N LEU A 170 19.15 -10.32 6.37
CA LEU A 170 17.74 -10.52 6.03
C LEU A 170 17.52 -11.87 5.33
N LEU A 171 18.42 -12.27 4.43
CA LEU A 171 18.35 -13.55 3.74
C LEU A 171 18.57 -14.73 4.69
N ALA A 172 19.54 -14.62 5.61
CA ALA A 172 19.74 -15.62 6.67
C ALA A 172 18.52 -15.73 7.60
N LEU A 173 17.91 -14.60 7.97
CA LEU A 173 16.69 -14.57 8.76
C LEU A 173 15.51 -15.23 8.02
N ARG A 174 15.31 -14.87 6.73
CA ARG A 174 14.29 -15.50 5.88
C ARG A 174 14.50 -17.01 5.77
N PHE A 175 15.75 -17.45 5.60
CA PHE A 175 16.08 -18.86 5.56
C PHE A 175 15.72 -19.57 6.87
N CYS A 176 16.06 -18.98 8.02
CA CYS A 176 15.70 -19.51 9.34
C CYS A 176 14.18 -19.63 9.53
N VAL A 177 13.41 -18.59 9.15
CA VAL A 177 11.95 -18.59 9.22
C VAL A 177 11.36 -19.72 8.37
N VAL A 178 11.82 -19.87 7.12
CA VAL A 178 11.32 -20.91 6.20
C VAL A 178 11.67 -22.30 6.73
N MET A 179 12.90 -22.51 7.20
CA MET A 179 13.33 -23.80 7.77
C MET A 179 12.49 -24.16 9.02
N PHE A 180 12.26 -23.19 9.90
CA PHE A 180 11.42 -23.36 11.07
C PHE A 180 9.97 -23.72 10.69
N LEU A 181 9.38 -23.01 9.74
CA LEU A 181 8.04 -23.31 9.24
C LEU A 181 7.95 -24.73 8.66
N ILE A 182 8.94 -25.18 7.88
CA ILE A 182 8.96 -26.53 7.30
C ILE A 182 9.02 -27.59 8.41
N VAL A 183 9.92 -27.44 9.39
CA VAL A 183 10.09 -28.42 10.48
C VAL A 183 8.83 -28.52 11.33
N PHE A 184 8.30 -27.39 11.79
CA PHE A 184 7.11 -27.37 12.66
C PHE A 184 5.83 -27.74 11.91
N SER A 185 5.70 -27.36 10.63
CA SER A 185 4.60 -27.83 9.78
C SER A 185 4.65 -29.34 9.60
N THR A 186 5.84 -29.93 9.43
CA THR A 186 6.00 -31.38 9.30
C THR A 186 5.68 -32.08 10.62
N LEU A 187 6.14 -31.54 11.75
CA LEU A 187 5.83 -32.08 13.08
C LEU A 187 4.32 -32.01 13.39
N LEU A 188 3.68 -30.89 13.07
CA LEU A 188 2.23 -30.73 13.22
C LEU A 188 1.46 -31.69 12.30
N TYR A 189 1.92 -31.87 11.07
CA TYR A 189 1.37 -32.88 10.15
C TYR A 189 1.48 -34.29 10.73
N PHE A 190 2.63 -34.68 11.30
CA PHE A 190 2.77 -36.01 11.93
C PHE A 190 1.95 -36.17 13.22
N ALA A 191 1.69 -35.07 13.94
CA ALA A 191 0.87 -35.08 15.15
C ALA A 191 -0.63 -35.15 14.86
N GLU A 192 -1.07 -34.59 13.73
CA GLU A 192 -2.47 -34.55 13.29
C GLU A 192 -2.75 -35.50 12.11
N ARG A 193 -1.78 -36.33 11.68
CA ARG A 193 -2.03 -37.28 10.58
C ARG A 193 -3.12 -38.24 11.03
N GLY A 194 -4.27 -38.13 10.38
CA GLY A 194 -5.36 -39.07 10.54
C GLY A 194 -5.07 -40.44 9.91
N TYR A 195 -6.03 -41.35 10.01
CA TYR A 195 -6.02 -42.63 9.31
C TYR A 195 -6.91 -42.56 8.06
N ARG A 196 -6.56 -43.34 7.03
CA ARG A 196 -7.37 -43.44 5.82
C ARG A 196 -8.35 -44.59 5.96
N ASP A 197 -9.62 -44.27 6.08
CA ASP A 197 -10.66 -45.30 6.15
C ASP A 197 -10.87 -45.94 4.77
N PRO A 198 -10.69 -47.28 4.63
CA PRO A 198 -10.82 -47.97 3.35
C PRO A 198 -12.27 -47.99 2.81
N ILE A 199 -13.26 -47.74 3.67
CA ILE A 199 -14.69 -47.80 3.33
C ILE A 199 -15.20 -46.48 2.75
N LEU A 200 -14.83 -45.33 3.35
CA LEU A 200 -15.28 -44.01 2.91
C LEU A 200 -14.37 -43.37 1.84
N GLN A 201 -13.20 -43.96 1.55
CA GLN A 201 -12.17 -43.38 0.67
C GLN A 201 -11.75 -41.94 1.03
N ALA A 202 -12.05 -41.48 2.24
CA ALA A 202 -11.74 -40.14 2.75
C ALA A 202 -10.64 -40.22 3.80
N PHE A 203 -9.85 -39.15 3.93
CA PHE A 203 -8.97 -38.99 5.07
C PHE A 203 -9.84 -38.61 6.27
N MET A 204 -9.80 -39.41 7.33
CA MET A 204 -10.51 -39.12 8.57
C MET A 204 -9.58 -38.34 9.49
N ASP A 205 -10.09 -37.28 10.09
CA ASP A 205 -9.41 -36.56 11.16
C ASP A 205 -9.33 -37.44 12.42
N VAL A 206 -8.54 -37.02 13.42
CA VAL A 206 -8.27 -37.81 14.63
C VAL A 206 -9.53 -38.07 15.47
N ASP A 207 -10.58 -37.27 15.28
CA ASP A 207 -11.90 -37.41 15.92
C ASP A 207 -12.92 -38.27 15.12
N GLY A 208 -12.51 -38.89 14.00
CA GLY A 208 -13.39 -39.72 13.18
C GLY A 208 -14.35 -38.94 12.26
N ASN A 209 -14.08 -37.65 12.02
CA ASN A 209 -14.82 -36.83 11.05
C ASN A 209 -14.06 -36.80 9.71
N PRO A 210 -14.74 -36.73 8.55
CA PRO A 210 -14.06 -36.57 7.27
C PRO A 210 -13.27 -35.24 7.25
N SER A 211 -11.99 -35.30 6.84
CA SER A 211 -11.09 -34.15 6.89
C SER A 211 -11.58 -33.01 6.00
N HIS A 212 -11.57 -31.77 6.52
CA HIS A 212 -11.96 -30.57 5.79
C HIS A 212 -10.92 -30.07 4.78
N PHE A 213 -9.82 -30.79 4.54
CA PHE A 213 -8.82 -30.40 3.53
C PHE A 213 -9.50 -30.36 2.15
N PRO A 214 -9.70 -29.17 1.56
CA PRO A 214 -10.43 -29.08 0.33
C PRO A 214 -9.49 -29.46 -0.81
N TYR A 215 -9.59 -30.70 -1.30
CA TYR A 215 -9.12 -31.04 -2.64
C TYR A 215 -10.03 -30.46 -3.74
N HIS A 216 -11.07 -29.69 -3.36
CA HIS A 216 -12.04 -29.11 -4.27
C HIS A 216 -11.95 -27.57 -4.27
N PRO A 217 -11.64 -26.91 -5.41
CA PRO A 217 -11.51 -25.45 -5.50
C PRO A 217 -12.85 -24.68 -5.43
N SER A 218 -13.95 -25.33 -5.01
CA SER A 218 -15.31 -24.77 -5.07
C SER A 218 -16.06 -24.72 -3.74
N SER A 219 -15.47 -25.12 -2.62
CA SER A 219 -16.08 -24.82 -1.31
C SER A 219 -15.78 -23.38 -0.92
N GLN A 220 -16.70 -22.51 -1.33
CA GLN A 220 -17.11 -21.24 -0.72
C GLN A 220 -16.02 -20.48 0.08
N THR A 221 -15.72 -19.29 -0.42
CA THR A 221 -14.77 -18.27 0.07
C THR A 221 -15.07 -17.67 1.46
N THR A 222 -15.73 -18.41 2.35
CA THR A 222 -15.75 -18.14 3.78
C THR A 222 -14.93 -19.21 4.49
N VAL A 223 -13.64 -19.29 4.15
CA VAL A 223 -12.69 -19.95 5.03
C VAL A 223 -12.63 -19.09 6.28
N ARG A 224 -13.35 -19.53 7.31
CA ARG A 224 -13.13 -19.08 8.68
C ARG A 224 -11.71 -19.49 9.05
N TYR A 225 -10.76 -18.56 8.92
CA TYR A 225 -9.37 -18.76 9.33
C TYR A 225 -9.23 -18.99 10.85
N ASP A 226 -10.32 -18.79 11.61
CA ASP A 226 -10.45 -18.95 13.06
C ASP A 226 -10.68 -20.41 13.53
N GLU A 227 -10.91 -21.37 12.63
CA GLU A 227 -11.30 -22.74 13.05
C GLU A 227 -10.26 -23.84 12.75
N ILE A 228 -9.14 -23.54 12.09
CA ILE A 228 -8.10 -24.55 11.83
C ILE A 228 -7.15 -24.63 13.03
N THR A 229 -7.61 -25.28 14.10
CA THR A 229 -6.79 -25.62 15.26
C THR A 229 -6.57 -27.12 15.36
N PRO A 230 -5.37 -27.58 15.75
CA PRO A 230 -5.10 -29.00 15.92
C PRO A 230 -6.05 -29.60 16.95
N ARG A 231 -6.69 -30.70 16.60
CA ARG A 231 -7.69 -31.33 17.45
C ARG A 231 -7.03 -32.22 18.49
N PHE A 232 -5.91 -32.86 18.12
CA PHE A 232 -5.21 -33.81 18.95
C PHE A 232 -4.37 -33.12 20.04
N ILE A 233 -4.27 -33.77 21.20
CA ILE A 233 -3.58 -33.20 22.37
C ILE A 233 -2.09 -32.95 22.07
N LEU A 234 -1.42 -33.83 21.31
CA LEU A 234 -0.03 -33.61 20.90
C LEU A 234 0.09 -32.43 19.92
N GLY A 235 -0.85 -32.29 18.98
CA GLY A 235 -0.89 -31.15 18.06
C GLY A 235 -1.09 -29.82 18.79
N ARG A 236 -1.95 -29.80 19.82
CA ARG A 236 -2.14 -28.64 20.71
C ARG A 236 -0.90 -28.33 21.55
N LEU A 237 -0.14 -29.34 21.98
CA LEU A 237 1.12 -29.10 22.69
C LEU A 237 2.18 -28.46 21.77
N ILE A 238 2.23 -28.87 20.50
CA ILE A 238 3.18 -28.36 19.50
C ILE A 238 2.80 -26.95 19.00
N ILE A 239 1.50 -26.64 18.90
CA ILE A 239 1.05 -25.35 18.36
C ILE A 239 1.31 -24.16 19.30
N ILE A 240 1.30 -24.38 20.61
CA ILE A 240 1.53 -23.32 21.61
C ILE A 240 2.91 -22.66 21.43
N PRO A 241 4.04 -23.40 21.48
CA PRO A 241 5.36 -22.80 21.25
C PRO A 241 5.52 -22.31 19.81
N LEU A 242 4.87 -22.94 18.82
CA LEU A 242 4.87 -22.49 17.43
C LEU A 242 4.25 -21.09 17.27
N ARG A 243 3.12 -20.82 17.95
CA ARG A 243 2.46 -19.49 17.92
C ARG A 243 3.32 -18.42 18.59
N VAL A 244 3.87 -18.72 19.76
CA VAL A 244 4.76 -17.79 20.49
C VAL A 244 6.01 -17.48 19.66
N PHE A 245 6.64 -18.51 19.09
CA PHE A 245 7.82 -18.33 18.24
C PHE A 245 7.48 -17.63 16.92
N GLY A 246 6.30 -17.89 16.34
CA GLY A 246 5.83 -17.20 15.14
C GLY A 246 5.72 -15.68 15.33
N LEU A 247 5.21 -15.24 16.49
CA LEU A 247 5.20 -13.81 16.85
C LEU A 247 6.62 -13.25 16.99
N LEU A 248 7.53 -14.00 17.62
CA LEU A 248 8.94 -13.63 17.72
C LEU A 248 9.58 -13.47 16.34
N LEU A 249 9.31 -14.38 15.40
CA LEU A 249 9.82 -14.33 14.03
C LEU A 249 9.33 -13.12 13.24
N ILE A 250 8.13 -12.60 13.51
CA ILE A 250 7.61 -11.37 12.89
C ILE A 250 8.33 -10.14 13.46
N ALA A 251 8.72 -10.16 14.73
CA ALA A 251 9.44 -9.04 15.38
C ALA A 251 10.92 -8.94 14.96
N LEU A 252 11.59 -10.07 14.71
CA LEU A 252 13.01 -10.12 14.34
C LEU A 252 13.41 -9.29 13.10
N PRO A 253 12.71 -9.35 11.94
CA PRO A 253 13.08 -8.57 10.77
C PRO A 253 12.98 -7.06 11.06
N SER A 254 11.91 -6.64 11.73
CA SER A 254 11.71 -5.25 12.14
C SER A 254 12.85 -4.75 13.04
N PHE A 255 13.29 -5.58 14.01
CA PHE A 255 14.39 -5.23 14.92
C PHE A 255 15.76 -5.15 14.22
N VAL A 256 16.06 -6.11 13.34
CA VAL A 256 17.30 -6.11 12.54
C VAL A 256 17.35 -4.89 11.62
N LEU A 257 16.23 -4.56 10.98
CA LEU A 257 16.10 -3.37 10.14
C LEU A 257 16.29 -2.09 10.96
N GLN A 258 15.67 -1.99 12.13
CA GLN A 258 15.80 -0.82 13.01
C GLN A 258 17.25 -0.55 13.43
N ARG A 259 17.99 -1.59 13.85
CA ARG A 259 19.42 -1.46 14.21
C ARG A 259 20.30 -1.06 13.02
N LYS A 260 20.01 -1.56 11.82
CA LYS A 260 20.79 -1.21 10.63
C LYS A 260 20.48 0.20 10.14
N PHE A 261 19.21 0.60 10.25
CA PHE A 261 18.77 1.95 9.94
C PHE A 261 19.41 3.00 10.86
N SER A 262 19.51 2.74 12.17
CA SER A 262 20.19 3.67 13.10
C SER A 262 21.67 3.86 12.75
N ILE A 263 22.39 2.77 12.46
CA ILE A 263 23.82 2.81 12.09
C ILE A 263 24.02 3.58 10.77
N VAL A 264 23.19 3.34 9.76
CA VAL A 264 23.32 4.04 8.48
C VAL A 264 22.96 5.52 8.61
N ARG A 265 21.96 5.86 9.44
CA ARG A 265 21.62 7.25 9.76
C ARG A 265 22.79 7.97 10.43
N GLU A 266 23.40 7.39 11.46
CA GLU A 266 24.58 7.96 12.12
C GLU A 266 25.77 8.16 11.15
N MET A 267 26.00 7.21 10.23
CA MET A 267 27.03 7.34 9.19
C MET A 267 26.76 8.50 8.22
N MET A 268 25.49 8.76 7.90
CA MET A 268 25.11 9.86 7.00
C MET A 268 25.06 11.21 7.72
N ASP A 269 24.66 11.24 8.98
CA ASP A 269 24.68 12.46 9.82
C ASP A 269 26.13 12.91 10.09
N GLY A 270 27.06 11.98 10.35
CA GLY A 270 28.49 12.30 10.51
C GLY A 270 29.18 12.82 9.24
N ASN A 271 28.62 12.52 8.06
CA ASN A 271 29.09 13.08 6.78
C ASN A 271 28.44 14.45 6.48
N HIS A 272 27.29 14.74 7.11
CA HIS A 272 26.55 16.00 7.02
C HIS A 272 26.97 17.05 8.05
N ASP A 273 27.89 16.75 8.97
CA ASP A 273 28.44 17.74 9.92
C ASP A 273 29.42 18.76 9.27
N LYS A 274 29.44 18.82 7.92
CA LYS A 274 29.93 19.97 7.14
C LYS A 274 28.78 20.82 6.53
N GLY A 275 27.52 20.53 6.85
CA GLY A 275 26.39 21.25 6.29
C GLY A 275 25.03 20.81 6.82
N VAL A 276 24.52 21.61 7.77
CA VAL A 276 23.11 21.82 8.15
C VAL A 276 22.50 20.83 9.15
N VAL A 277 22.33 21.35 10.36
CA VAL A 277 21.50 20.84 11.46
C VAL A 277 20.04 20.75 11.00
N CYS A 278 19.46 19.55 10.95
CA CYS A 278 18.02 19.36 10.82
C CYS A 278 17.47 18.73 12.10
N ARG A 279 17.00 19.59 13.00
CA ARG A 279 16.19 19.25 14.18
C ARG A 279 14.75 19.04 13.70
N PHE A 280 14.18 17.83 13.75
CA PHE A 280 12.75 17.65 14.02
C PHE A 280 12.30 16.20 14.36
N VAL A 281 11.55 16.14 15.46
CA VAL A 281 10.53 15.20 15.95
C VAL A 281 10.81 13.69 15.94
N SER A 282 11.11 13.21 17.15
CA SER A 282 10.97 11.82 17.58
C SER A 282 9.50 11.41 17.54
N PHE A 283 9.09 10.68 16.49
CA PHE A 283 7.78 10.02 16.45
C PHE A 283 7.89 8.70 17.23
N SER A 284 7.43 8.73 18.47
CA SER A 284 7.38 7.58 19.37
C SER A 284 6.42 6.54 18.80
N LEU A 285 6.96 5.56 18.08
CA LEU A 285 6.25 4.40 17.53
C LEU A 285 6.21 3.24 18.54
N MET A 286 6.26 3.55 19.84
CA MET A 286 6.23 2.56 20.93
C MET A 286 4.80 2.23 21.39
N SER A 287 3.78 2.96 20.93
CA SER A 287 2.41 2.85 21.45
C SER A 287 1.54 1.78 20.77
N LEU A 288 1.93 1.21 19.63
CA LEU A 288 1.06 0.31 18.87
C LEU A 288 1.29 -1.19 19.15
N ASN A 289 2.41 -1.58 19.79
CA ASN A 289 2.70 -2.99 20.08
C ASN A 289 2.10 -3.48 21.41
N VAL A 290 1.66 -2.59 22.29
CA VAL A 290 1.09 -3.00 23.59
C VAL A 290 -0.39 -3.41 23.47
N SER A 291 -1.15 -2.79 22.57
CA SER A 291 -2.58 -3.07 22.38
C SER A 291 -2.87 -4.44 21.75
N VAL A 292 -1.93 -4.97 20.95
CA VAL A 292 -2.03 -6.34 20.39
C VAL A 292 -1.70 -7.39 21.45
N PHE A 293 -0.86 -7.06 22.43
CA PHE A 293 -0.51 -7.95 23.54
C PHE A 293 -1.64 -8.11 24.57
N SER A 294 -2.50 -7.10 24.74
CA SER A 294 -3.59 -7.14 25.73
C SER A 294 -4.80 -7.96 25.25
N CYS A 295 -5.03 -8.04 23.93
CA CYS A 295 -6.22 -8.71 23.39
C CYS A 295 -6.06 -10.23 23.29
N PHE A 296 -4.83 -10.75 23.19
CA PHE A 296 -4.56 -12.18 23.05
C PHE A 296 -4.25 -12.91 24.38
N ALA A 297 -4.11 -12.18 25.49
CA ALA A 297 -3.94 -12.78 26.82
C ALA A 297 -5.29 -13.15 27.50
N ALA A 298 -6.42 -12.87 26.84
CA ALA A 298 -7.77 -13.07 27.38
C ALA A 298 -8.61 -14.16 26.66
N THR A 299 -7.99 -14.99 25.82
CA THR A 299 -8.61 -16.16 25.14
C THR A 299 -7.61 -17.29 25.02
#